data_AF-A5HFB7-F1
#
_entry.id   AF-A5HFB7-F1
#
_cell.length_a   1.000
_cell.length_b   1.000
_cell.length_c   1.000
_cell.angle_alpha   90.00
_cell.angle_beta   90.00
_cell.angle_gamma   90.00
#
_symmetry.space_group_name_H-M   'P 1'
#
loop_
_entity.id
_entity.type
_entity.pdbx_description
1 polymer ?
#
loop_
_entity_poly.entity_id
_entity_poly.type
_entity_poly.pdbx_seq_one_letter_code
_entity_poly.pdbx_strand_id
1 'polypeptide(L)'
;SEAKTNLKALFTAQKSFFSEKDRYSNFANEIGFSPERGNRYGYIISVGAAGAADEIRNAADIAPPGGGIASISYDSFRFGGAAAA
;
A
#
# COMPACT_ATOMS: atom_id res chain seq x y z
N SER A 1 2.05 14.40 -11.18
CA SER A 1 3.12 13.50 -10.75
C SER A 1 2.51 12.25 -10.18
N GLU A 2 3.12 11.09 -10.39
CA GLU A 2 2.63 9.77 -9.97
C GLU A 2 2.34 9.69 -8.47
N ALA A 3 3.32 10.06 -7.62
CA ALA A 3 3.16 10.05 -6.16
C ALA A 3 1.94 10.85 -5.69
N LYS A 4 1.70 12.03 -6.26
CA LYS A 4 0.56 12.88 -5.92
C LYS A 4 -0.77 12.20 -6.28
N THR A 5 -0.84 11.53 -7.43
CA THR A 5 -2.04 10.81 -7.85
C THR A 5 -2.34 9.64 -6.92
N ASN A 6 -1.33 8.83 -6.59
CA ASN A 6 -1.51 7.68 -5.70
C ASN A 6 -1.83 8.10 -4.26
N LEU A 7 -1.20 9.15 -3.74
CA LEU A 7 -1.53 9.69 -2.41
C LEU A 7 -2.96 10.26 -2.38
N LYS A 8 -3.43 10.85 -3.47
CA LYS A 8 -4.83 11.30 -3.58
C LYS A 8 -5.79 10.10 -3.60
N ALA A 9 -5.44 9.01 -4.29
CA ALA A 9 -6.22 7.78 -4.28
C ALA A 9 -6.28 7.16 -2.87
N LEU A 10 -5.15 7.09 -2.16
CA LEU A 10 -5.09 6.64 -0.76
C LEU A 10 -6.01 7.48 0.15
N PHE A 11 -5.96 8.80 0.01
CA PHE A 11 -6.85 9.70 0.75
C PHE A 11 -8.33 9.45 0.44
N THR A 12 -8.70 9.32 -0.83
CA THR A 12 -10.09 9.05 -1.23
C THR A 12 -10.58 7.68 -0.72
N ALA A 13 -9.73 6.66 -0.77
CA ALA A 13 -10.02 5.33 -0.23
C ALA A 13 -10.30 5.40 1.29
N GLN A 14 -9.44 6.07 2.06
CA GLN A 14 -9.64 6.27 3.50
C GLN A 14 -10.92 7.06 3.81
N LYS A 15 -11.22 8.10 3.04
CA LYS A 15 -12.47 8.88 3.22
C LYS A 15 -13.71 8.04 2.96
N SER A 16 -13.70 7.22 1.90
CA SER A 16 -14.81 6.30 1.59
C SER A 16 -15.01 5.29 2.70
N PHE A 17 -13.92 4.68 3.17
CA PHE A 17 -13.95 3.71 4.26
C PHE A 17 -14.47 4.32 5.56
N PHE A 18 -14.01 5.54 5.89
CA PHE A 18 -14.52 6.28 7.06
C PHE A 18 -16.03 6.54 6.97
N SER A 19 -16.54 6.92 5.81
CA SER A 19 -17.98 7.13 5.62
C SER A 19 -18.81 5.86 5.83
N GLU A 20 -18.24 4.67 5.61
CA GLU A 20 -18.94 3.39 5.78
C GLU A 20 -18.76 2.79 7.19
N LYS A 21 -17.57 2.93 7.78
CA LYS A 21 -17.17 2.22 9.01
C LYS A 21 -16.97 3.13 10.22
N ASP A 22 -17.09 4.45 10.05
CA ASP A 22 -16.88 5.47 11.08
C ASP A 22 -15.49 5.40 11.77
N ARG A 23 -14.50 4.85 11.05
CA ARG A 23 -13.11 4.77 11.50
C ARG A 23 -12.17 4.77 10.29
N TYR A 24 -10.91 5.13 10.51
CA TYR A 24 -9.86 4.89 9.52
C TYR A 24 -9.37 3.44 9.60
N SER A 25 -8.74 2.95 8.52
CA SER A 25 -8.07 1.65 8.52
C SER A 25 -6.56 1.81 8.52
N ASN A 26 -5.90 0.83 9.12
CA ASN A 26 -4.45 0.68 9.09
C ASN A 26 -3.96 -0.09 7.86
N PHE A 27 -4.87 -0.67 7.06
CA PHE A 27 -4.52 -1.68 6.06
C PHE A 27 -5.04 -1.31 4.67
N ALA A 28 -4.15 -1.34 3.67
CA ALA A 28 -4.45 -0.96 2.29
C ALA A 28 -5.51 -1.87 1.63
N ASN A 29 -5.48 -3.17 1.94
CA ASN A 29 -6.44 -4.15 1.45
C ASN A 29 -7.85 -3.95 2.03
N GLU A 30 -8.00 -3.36 3.22
CA GLU A 30 -9.33 -3.04 3.78
C GLU A 30 -9.99 -1.85 3.08
N ILE A 31 -9.18 -0.89 2.61
CA ILE A 31 -9.67 0.34 1.96
C ILE A 31 -9.65 0.24 0.44
N GLY A 32 -9.22 -0.89 -0.13
CA GLY A 32 -9.10 -1.09 -1.57
C GLY A 32 -8.00 -0.26 -2.23
N PHE A 33 -6.98 0.17 -1.48
CA PHE A 33 -5.85 0.90 -2.04
C PHE A 33 -4.79 -0.06 -2.57
N SER A 34 -4.55 -0.03 -3.87
CA SER A 34 -3.45 -0.75 -4.50
C SER A 34 -2.93 0.06 -5.68
N PRO A 35 -1.74 0.68 -5.57
CA PRO A 35 -1.14 1.39 -6.70
C PRO A 35 -0.76 0.38 -7.79
N GLU A 36 -0.84 0.81 -9.05
CA GLU A 36 -0.47 -0.02 -10.19
C GLU A 36 0.99 -0.50 -10.11
N ARG A 37 1.27 -1.66 -10.70
CA ARG A 37 2.65 -2.16 -10.85
C ARG A 37 3.50 -1.18 -11.65
N GLY A 38 4.80 -1.14 -11.33
CA GLY A 38 5.71 -0.13 -11.84
C GLY A 38 5.64 1.20 -11.09
N ASN A 39 5.15 1.22 -9.85
CA ASN A 39 5.18 2.39 -8.98
C ASN A 39 6.62 2.74 -8.56
N ARG A 40 7.00 4.01 -8.71
CA ARG A 40 8.36 4.51 -8.38
C ARG A 40 8.53 4.85 -6.91
N TYR A 41 7.44 4.91 -6.15
CA TYR A 41 7.41 5.29 -4.75
C TYR A 41 6.73 4.19 -3.92
N GLY A 42 7.25 3.97 -2.72
CA GLY A 42 6.56 3.20 -1.69
C GLY A 42 5.53 4.05 -0.94
N TYR A 43 4.55 3.39 -0.34
CA TYR A 43 3.48 4.02 0.42
C TYR A 43 3.33 3.33 1.77
N ILE A 44 3.46 4.10 2.85
CA ILE A 44 3.21 3.65 4.21
C ILE A 44 1.80 4.09 4.60
N ILE A 45 0.96 3.14 5.01
CA ILE A 45 -0.43 3.37 5.40
C ILE A 45 -0.52 3.50 6.91
N SER A 46 0.18 2.63 7.64
CA SER A 46 0.23 2.65 9.10
C SER A 46 1.56 2.12 9.62
N VAL A 47 1.82 2.35 10.91
CA VAL A 47 3.01 1.85 11.61
C VAL A 47 2.56 1.18 12.90
N GLY A 48 3.07 -0.02 13.17
CA GLY A 48 2.85 -0.73 14.44
C GLY A 48 1.47 -1.38 14.61
N ALA A 49 0.69 -1.54 13.54
CA ALA A 49 -0.59 -2.25 13.62
C ALA A 49 -0.38 -3.75 13.83
N ALA A 50 -1.13 -4.35 14.76
CA ALA A 50 -1.06 -5.79 15.02
C ALA A 50 -1.51 -6.58 13.79
N GLY A 51 -0.73 -7.61 13.41
CA GLY A 51 -1.01 -8.41 12.20
C GLY A 51 -0.73 -7.66 10.89
N ALA A 52 0.01 -6.56 10.94
CA ALA A 52 0.49 -5.86 9.75
C ALA A 52 1.50 -6.71 8.97
N ALA A 53 1.44 -6.59 7.64
CA ALA A 53 2.40 -7.12 6.69
C ALA A 53 2.75 -6.05 5.66
N ASP A 54 3.91 -6.22 5.03
CA ASP A 54 4.38 -5.35 3.96
C ASP A 54 4.20 -6.04 2.61
N GLU A 55 3.66 -5.32 1.64
CA GLU A 55 3.61 -5.79 0.26
C GLU A 55 4.91 -5.42 -0.45
N ILE A 56 5.84 -6.38 -0.48
CA ILE A 56 7.14 -6.23 -1.14
C ILE A 56 7.03 -6.59 -2.63
N ARG A 57 7.29 -5.63 -3.51
CA ARG A 57 7.21 -5.75 -4.98
C ARG A 57 8.61 -5.95 -5.59
N ASN A 58 9.24 -7.07 -5.25
CA ASN A 58 10.59 -7.45 -5.71
C ASN A 58 10.61 -8.65 -6.67
N ALA A 59 9.45 -9.22 -7.00
CA ALA A 59 9.30 -10.31 -7.95
C ALA A 59 8.25 -10.00 -9.04
N ALA A 60 8.21 -10.84 -10.07
CA ALA A 60 7.20 -10.74 -11.12
C ALA A 60 5.78 -10.86 -10.54
N ASP A 61 5.58 -11.86 -9.67
CA ASP A 61 4.32 -12.06 -8.96
C ASP A 61 4.32 -11.30 -7.63
N ILE A 62 3.16 -10.75 -7.27
CA ILE A 62 2.95 -10.18 -5.94
C ILE A 62 2.58 -11.34 -5.02
N ALA A 63 3.43 -11.65 -4.05
CA ALA A 63 3.12 -12.65 -3.05
C ALA A 63 1.91 -12.17 -2.21
N PRO A 64 0.97 -13.07 -1.85
CA PRO A 64 -0.11 -12.72 -0.93
C PRO A 64 0.48 -12.20 0.39
N PRO A 65 -0.04 -11.10 0.95
CA PRO A 65 0.45 -10.59 2.22
C PRO A 65 0.11 -11.58 3.35
N GLY A 66 1.02 -11.73 4.31
CA GLY A 66 0.80 -12.56 5.50
C GLY A 66 -0.17 -11.97 6.52
N GLY A 67 -0.74 -10.79 6.23
CA GLY A 67 -1.58 -10.00 7.14
C GLY A 67 -2.18 -8.77 6.45
N GLY A 68 -2.64 -7.81 7.24
CA GLY A 68 -3.16 -6.54 6.71
C GLY A 68 -2.03 -5.68 6.14
N ILE A 69 -2.20 -5.13 4.93
CA ILE A 69 -1.11 -4.44 4.22
C ILE A 69 -0.88 -3.05 4.83
N ALA A 70 0.15 -2.90 5.66
CA ALA A 70 0.50 -1.63 6.30
C ALA A 70 1.44 -0.76 5.46
N SER A 71 2.18 -1.38 4.53
CA SER A 71 3.02 -0.68 3.56
C SER A 71 3.01 -1.41 2.21
N ILE A 72 3.26 -0.66 1.14
CA ILE A 72 3.46 -1.17 -0.20
C ILE A 72 4.78 -0.59 -0.71
N SER A 73 5.74 -1.45 -1.03
CA SER A 73 7.05 -0.98 -1.50
C SER A 73 6.97 -0.37 -2.91
N TYR A 74 7.99 0.38 -3.31
CA TYR A 74 8.19 0.69 -4.73
C TYR A 74 8.44 -0.62 -5.51
N ASP A 75 8.20 -0.60 -6.81
CA ASP A 75 8.38 -1.76 -7.68
C ASP A 75 9.87 -1.98 -8.00
N SER A 76 10.59 -2.53 -7.03
CA SER A 76 12.00 -2.91 -7.17
C SER A 76 12.22 -4.01 -8.21
N PHE A 77 11.20 -4.82 -8.53
CA PHE A 77 11.29 -5.77 -9.63
C PHE A 77 11.48 -5.07 -10.98
N ARG A 78 10.74 -3.96 -11.20
CA ARG A 78 10.87 -3.15 -12.41
C ARG A 78 12.09 -2.24 -12.40
N PHE A 79 12.38 -1.58 -11.28
CA PHE A 79 13.36 -0.50 -11.21
C PHE A 79 14.72 -0.91 -10.63
N GLY A 80 14.85 -2.15 -10.16
CA GLY A 80 16.04 -2.62 -9.43
C GLY A 80 16.16 -2.02 -8.03
N GLY A 81 17.12 -2.53 -7.26
CA GLY A 81 17.39 -2.10 -5.88
C GLY A 81 16.74 -2.97 -4.82
N ALA A 82 16.97 -2.63 -3.55
CA ALA A 82 16.33 -3.29 -2.42
C ALA A 82 15.00 -2.61 -2.13
N ALA A 83 13.88 -3.32 -2.27
CA ALA A 83 12.62 -2.89 -1.70
C ALA A 83 12.69 -2.93 -0.18
N ALA A 84 12.28 -1.84 0.45
CA ALA A 84 12.07 -1.74 1.89
C ALA A 84 10.63 -1.32 2.14
N ALA A 85 10.11 -1.79 3.27
CA ALA A 85 8.85 -1.35 3.85
C ALA A 85 9.03 -0.04 4.60
#